data_AF-A0A399UNN7-F1
#
_entry.id   AF-A0A399UNN7-F1
#
_cell.length_a   1.000
_cell.length_b   1.000
_cell.length_c   1.000
_cell.angle_alpha   90.00
_cell.angle_beta   90.00
_cell.angle_gamma   90.00
#
_symmetry.space_group_name_H-M   'P 1'
#
loop_
_entity.id
_entity.type
_entity.pdbx_description
1 polymer ?
#
loop_
_entity_poly.entity_id
_entity_poly.type
_entity_poly.pdbx_seq_one_letter_code
_entity_poly.pdbx_strand_id
1 'polypeptide(L)'
;MQYIEIAIAIIGAVALAWIADLLTGRRGIGAVILVALVSAACGAFLAIRVFAVAALTDWEWLLWSLVTTVIGLAAFFLFRNKR
;
A
#
# COMPACT_ATOMS: atom_id res chain seq x y z
N MET A 1 14.25 -15.63 -5.26
CA MET A 1 13.59 -15.33 -6.55
C MET A 1 13.49 -13.82 -6.64
N GLN A 2 14.29 -13.17 -7.48
CA GLN A 2 14.62 -11.72 -7.44
C GLN A 2 13.45 -10.72 -7.62
N TYR A 3 12.22 -11.18 -7.84
CA TYR A 3 11.05 -10.32 -8.09
C TYR A 3 9.81 -10.72 -7.30
N ILE A 4 9.93 -11.69 -6.39
CA ILE A 4 8.76 -12.22 -5.67
C ILE A 4 8.23 -11.17 -4.69
N GLU A 5 9.12 -10.39 -4.10
CA GLU A 5 8.80 -9.33 -3.15
C GLU A 5 8.00 -8.20 -3.82
N ILE A 6 8.33 -7.85 -5.06
CA ILE A 6 7.57 -6.86 -5.85
C ILE A 6 6.17 -7.39 -6.16
N ALA A 7 6.06 -8.65 -6.58
CA ALA A 7 4.77 -9.28 -6.82
C ALA A 7 3.91 -9.30 -5.53
N ILE A 8 4.51 -9.66 -4.40
CA ILE A 8 3.82 -9.66 -3.09
C ILE A 8 3.40 -8.25 -2.68
N ALA A 9 4.23 -7.23 -2.91
CA ALA A 9 3.87 -5.84 -2.59
C ALA A 9 2.66 -5.37 -3.40
N ILE A 10 2.63 -5.66 -4.72
CA ILE A 10 1.50 -5.31 -5.59
C ILE A 10 0.25 -6.07 -5.18
N ILE A 11 0.34 -7.40 -5.04
CA ILE A 11 -0.79 -8.26 -4.65
C ILE A 11 -1.30 -7.88 -3.27
N GLY A 12 -0.40 -7.62 -2.32
CA GLY A 12 -0.72 -7.21 -0.95
C GLY A 12 -1.41 -5.86 -0.91
N ALA A 13 -0.94 -4.86 -1.66
CA ALA A 13 -1.60 -3.56 -1.75
C ALA A 13 -3.01 -3.67 -2.36
N VAL A 14 -3.18 -4.47 -3.41
CA VAL A 14 -4.49 -4.73 -4.03
C VAL A 14 -5.41 -5.49 -3.06
N ALA A 15 -4.89 -6.48 -2.34
CA ALA A 15 -5.65 -7.23 -1.34
C ALA A 15 -6.11 -6.31 -0.20
N LEU A 16 -5.25 -5.41 0.29
CA LEU A 16 -5.61 -4.40 1.29
C LEU A 16 -6.66 -3.43 0.78
N ALA A 17 -6.54 -2.96 -0.47
CA ALA A 17 -7.57 -2.14 -1.10
C ALA A 17 -8.91 -2.87 -1.18
N TRP A 18 -8.91 -4.14 -1.57
CA TRP A 18 -10.11 -4.95 -1.64
C TRP A 18 -10.77 -5.13 -0.26
N ILE A 19 -9.98 -5.49 0.77
CA ILE A 19 -10.46 -5.60 2.15
C ILE A 19 -11.05 -4.27 2.62
N ALA A 20 -10.38 -3.14 2.35
CA ALA A 20 -10.85 -1.83 2.78
C ALA A 20 -12.15 -1.40 2.06
N ASP A 21 -12.30 -1.72 0.77
CA ASP A 21 -13.55 -1.49 0.02
C ASP A 21 -14.70 -2.34 0.59
N LEU A 22 -14.44 -3.61 0.92
CA LEU A 22 -15.42 -4.50 1.56
C LEU A 22 -15.86 -3.98 2.93
N LEU A 23 -14.90 -3.56 3.77
CA LEU A 23 -15.17 -3.04 5.12
C LEU A 23 -15.97 -1.74 5.11
N THR A 24 -15.82 -0.93 4.05
CA THR A 24 -16.47 0.39 3.96
C THR A 24 -17.77 0.37 3.17
N GLY A 25 -18.05 -0.70 2.41
CA GLY A 25 -19.31 -0.93 1.68
C GLY A 25 -19.60 0.04 0.53
N ARG A 26 -18.67 0.96 0.23
CA ARG A 26 -18.83 2.04 -0.75
C ARG A 26 -18.12 1.67 -2.05
N ARG A 27 -18.71 0.73 -2.82
CA ARG A 27 -18.30 0.12 -4.13
C ARG A 27 -17.46 1.00 -5.09
N GLY A 28 -16.30 1.47 -4.66
CA GLY A 28 -15.53 2.54 -5.29
C GLY A 28 -14.09 2.10 -5.52
N ILE A 29 -13.94 0.84 -5.94
CA ILE A 29 -12.68 0.10 -5.88
C ILE A 29 -11.54 0.77 -6.66
N GLY A 30 -11.85 1.49 -7.74
CA GLY A 30 -10.82 2.19 -8.54
C GLY A 30 -10.06 3.24 -7.73
N ALA A 31 -10.76 4.06 -6.95
CA ALA A 31 -10.11 5.07 -6.10
C ALA A 31 -9.33 4.43 -4.95
N VAL A 32 -9.87 3.35 -4.37
CA VAL A 32 -9.24 2.62 -3.26
C VAL A 32 -7.95 1.93 -3.72
N ILE A 33 -7.96 1.29 -4.89
CA ILE A 33 -6.77 0.67 -5.50
C ILE A 33 -5.72 1.72 -5.83
N LEU A 34 -6.11 2.86 -6.41
CA LEU A 34 -5.18 3.93 -6.75
C LEU A 34 -4.46 4.46 -5.51
N VAL A 35 -5.21 4.75 -4.43
CA VAL A 35 -4.63 5.16 -3.15
C VAL A 35 -3.68 4.08 -2.63
N ALA A 36 -4.12 2.82 -2.63
CA ALA A 36 -3.31 1.73 -2.08
C ALA A 36 -1.98 1.54 -2.82
N LEU A 37 -1.98 1.58 -4.15
CA LEU A 37 -0.77 1.41 -4.98
C LEU A 37 0.16 2.62 -4.87
N VAL A 38 -0.37 3.85 -4.85
CA VAL A 38 0.44 5.06 -4.67
C VAL A 38 1.07 5.04 -3.27
N SER A 39 0.30 4.72 -2.23
CA SER A 39 0.81 4.61 -0.87
C SER A 39 1.85 3.48 -0.71
N ALA A 40 1.68 2.35 -1.40
CA ALA A 40 2.67 1.27 -1.45
C ALA A 40 3.99 1.76 -2.06
N ALA A 41 3.91 2.45 -3.21
CA ALA A 41 5.09 3.02 -3.87
C ALA A 41 5.80 4.05 -2.98
N CYS A 42 5.05 4.90 -2.27
CA CYS A 42 5.62 5.83 -1.30
C CYS A 42 6.33 5.12 -0.12
N GLY A 43 5.78 4.01 0.39
CA GLY A 43 6.41 3.24 1.47
C GLY A 43 7.68 2.53 1.03
N ALA A 44 7.68 1.96 -0.18
CA ALA A 44 8.89 1.40 -0.78
C ALA A 44 9.99 2.47 -0.94
N PHE A 45 9.64 3.66 -1.44
CA PHE A 45 10.58 4.77 -1.56
C PHE A 45 11.14 5.20 -0.19
N LEU A 46 10.27 5.33 0.82
CA LEU A 46 10.67 5.69 2.17
C LEU A 46 11.66 4.67 2.76
N ALA A 47 11.40 3.37 2.63
CA ALA A 47 12.31 2.34 3.13
C ALA A 47 13.67 2.37 2.43
N ILE A 48 13.68 2.46 1.10
CA ILE A 48 14.93 2.43 0.31
C ILE A 48 15.77 3.69 0.54
N ARG A 49 15.12 4.85 0.60
CA ARG A 49 15.84 6.15 0.55
C ARG A 49 15.99 6.81 1.91
N VAL A 50 15.05 6.62 2.83
CA VAL A 50 15.09 7.25 4.15
C VAL A 50 15.73 6.31 5.18
N PHE A 51 15.39 5.02 5.15
CA PHE A 51 15.99 4.04 6.06
C PHE A 51 17.24 3.36 5.49
N ALA A 52 17.66 3.75 4.28
CA ALA A 52 18.87 3.24 3.63
C ALA A 52 18.92 1.70 3.54
N VAL A 53 17.76 1.05 3.35
CA VAL A 53 17.69 -0.40 3.09
C VAL A 53 18.42 -0.67 1.78
N ALA A 54 19.62 -1.25 1.90
CA ALA A 54 20.62 -1.25 0.84
C ALA A 54 20.30 -2.22 -0.32
N ALA A 55 19.39 -3.18 -0.11
CA ALA A 55 19.04 -4.17 -1.11
C ALA A 55 17.52 -4.40 -1.21
N LEU A 56 17.02 -4.49 -2.45
CA LEU A 56 15.63 -4.89 -2.76
C LEU A 56 15.32 -6.35 -2.38
N THR A 57 16.30 -7.09 -1.86
CA THR A 57 16.13 -8.44 -1.29
C THR A 57 15.70 -8.42 0.18
N ASP A 58 15.76 -7.27 0.84
CA ASP A 58 15.41 -7.17 2.26
C ASP A 58 13.90 -7.05 2.43
N TRP A 59 13.30 -7.93 3.23
CA TRP A 59 11.84 -7.96 3.43
C TRP A 59 11.29 -6.71 4.13
N GLU A 60 12.16 -5.88 4.70
CA GLU A 60 11.79 -4.66 5.42
C GLU A 60 11.09 -3.63 4.52
N TRP A 61 11.55 -3.43 3.28
CA TRP A 61 10.90 -2.45 2.39
C TRP A 61 9.49 -2.90 2.00
N LEU A 62 9.26 -4.22 1.92
CA LEU A 62 7.95 -4.80 1.66
C LEU A 62 7.00 -4.55 2.83
N LEU A 63 7.46 -4.71 4.07
CA LEU A 63 6.67 -4.40 5.25
C LEU A 63 6.26 -2.91 5.25
N TRP A 64 7.21 -2.01 4.99
CA TRP A 64 6.94 -0.56 4.95
C TRP A 64 5.96 -0.18 3.83
N SER A 65 6.08 -0.80 2.66
CA SER A 65 5.13 -0.63 1.56
C SER A 65 3.70 -0.96 1.99
N LEU A 66 3.49 -2.08 2.69
CA LEU A 66 2.16 -2.47 3.18
C LEU A 66 1.65 -1.57 4.31
N VAL A 67 2.54 -1.16 5.23
CA VAL A 67 2.19 -0.26 6.33
C VAL A 67 1.71 1.10 5.80
N THR A 68 2.42 1.70 4.85
CA THR A 68 2.00 2.98 4.27
C THR A 68 0.72 2.84 3.45
N THR A 69 0.48 1.69 2.79
CA THR A 69 -0.82 1.39 2.17
C THR A 69 -1.96 1.45 3.18
N VAL A 70 -1.81 0.80 4.35
CA VAL A 70 -2.83 0.84 5.40
C VAL A 70 -3.07 2.27 5.88
N ILE A 71 -1.99 3.04 6.12
CA ILE A 71 -2.08 4.44 6.56
C ILE A 71 -2.78 5.30 5.49
N GLY A 72 -2.40 5.16 4.22
CA GLY A 72 -2.98 5.91 3.11
C GLY A 72 -4.47 5.60 2.91
N LEU A 73 -4.86 4.34 3.01
CA LEU A 73 -6.26 3.92 2.99
C LEU A 73 -7.04 4.47 4.18
N ALA A 74 -6.49 4.37 5.39
CA ALA A 74 -7.11 4.92 6.59
C ALA A 74 -7.34 6.43 6.47
N ALA A 75 -6.33 7.18 6.02
CA ALA A 75 -6.43 8.61 5.75
C ALA A 75 -7.46 8.92 4.66
N PHE A 76 -7.46 8.14 3.57
CA PHE A 76 -8.44 8.28 2.50
C PHE A 76 -9.87 8.15 3.03
N PHE A 77 -10.18 7.12 3.83
CA PHE A 77 -11.54 6.97 4.37
C PHE A 77 -11.87 7.98 5.46
N LEU A 78 -10.88 8.44 6.24
CA LEU A 78 -11.06 9.49 7.24
C LEU A 78 -11.44 10.83 6.59
N PHE A 79 -10.77 11.20 5.50
CA PHE A 79 -10.97 12.49 4.83
C PHE A 79 -11.92 12.44 3.64
N ARG A 80 -12.30 11.24 3.17
CA ARG A 80 -13.33 11.06 2.14
C ARG A 80 -14.68 11.48 2.71
N ASN A 81 -14.95 12.75 2.48
CA ASN A 81 -16.09 13.50 2.97
C ASN A 81 -17.41 12.73 2.77
N LYS A 82 -18.26 12.71 3.80
CA LYS A 82 -19.65 12.25 3.72
C LYS A 82 -20.55 13.39 3.19
N ARG A 83 -20.18 14.01 2.06
CA ARG A 83 -21.11 14.91 1.36
C ARG A 83 -22.11 14.08 0.57
#